data_AF-A0A127K3U9-F1
#
_entry.id   AF-A0A127K3U9-F1
#
_cell.length_a   1.000
_cell.length_b   1.000
_cell.length_c   1.000
_cell.angle_alpha   90.00
_cell.angle_beta   90.00
_cell.angle_gamma   90.00
#
_symmetry.space_group_name_H-M   'P 1'
#
loop_
_entity.id
_entity.type
_entity.pdbx_description
1 polymer ?
#
loop_
_entity_poly.entity_id
_entity_poly.type
_entity_poly.pdbx_seq_one_letter_code
_entity_poly.pdbx_strand_id
1 'polypeptide(L)'
;MSLIKDAWDIIKERSEWKAMQAAAQKVPELEARIAKLEAALANGAAGNVCDHCASPRLTRTGSRNSRKLPGAKEAIFKCDDCGDLSAFTIPAPR
;
A
#
# COMPACT_ATOMS: atom_id res chain seq x y z
N MET A 1 15.61 -24.26 -44.65
CA MET A 1 14.80 -23.85 -43.49
C MET A 1 15.75 -23.34 -42.43
N SER A 2 15.43 -22.19 -41.83
CA SER A 2 16.40 -21.34 -41.13
C SER A 2 16.84 -21.94 -39.79
N LEU A 3 18.15 -22.16 -39.63
CA LEU A 3 18.84 -22.58 -38.39
C LEU A 3 18.39 -21.80 -37.14
N ILE A 4 17.90 -20.57 -37.33
CA ILE A 4 17.39 -19.71 -36.27
C ILE A 4 16.09 -20.27 -35.68
N LYS A 5 15.21 -20.86 -36.51
CA LYS A 5 13.96 -21.49 -36.02
C LYS A 5 14.25 -22.72 -35.18
N ASP A 6 15.17 -23.56 -35.65
CA ASP A 6 15.54 -24.81 -34.96
C ASP A 6 16.20 -24.51 -33.61
N ALA A 7 17.06 -23.48 -33.55
CA ALA A 7 17.64 -23.00 -32.29
C ALA A 7 16.57 -22.44 -31.33
N TRP A 8 15.56 -21.76 -31.85
CA TRP A 8 14.48 -21.18 -31.04
C TRP A 8 13.53 -22.25 -30.48
N ASP A 9 13.30 -23.33 -31.22
CA ASP A 9 12.46 -24.44 -30.76
C ASP A 9 13.13 -25.27 -29.65
N ILE A 10 14.46 -25.46 -29.73
CA ILE A 10 15.25 -26.08 -28.65
C ILE A 10 15.16 -25.25 -27.34
N ILE A 11 15.18 -23.93 -27.44
CA ILE A 11 15.10 -23.04 -26.27
C ILE A 11 13.72 -23.12 -25.60
N LYS A 12 12.63 -23.27 -26.38
CA LYS A 12 11.27 -23.42 -25.83
C LYS A 12 11.05 -24.70 -25.06
N GLU A 13 11.70 -25.78 -25.48
CA GLU A 13 11.55 -27.08 -24.84
C GLU A 13 12.28 -27.17 -23.50
N ARG A 14 13.23 -26.26 -23.26
CA ARG A 14 13.95 -26.15 -22.00
C ARG A 14 13.00 -25.85 -20.85
N SER A 15 13.08 -26.64 -19.79
CA SER A 15 12.25 -26.52 -18.57
C SER A 15 12.34 -25.12 -17.95
N GLU A 16 13.51 -24.49 -18.04
CA GLU A 16 13.77 -23.11 -17.58
C GLU A 16 12.92 -22.08 -18.34
N TRP A 17 12.75 -22.24 -19.65
CA TRP A 17 11.92 -21.34 -20.46
C TRP A 17 10.44 -21.47 -20.11
N LYS A 18 9.96 -22.70 -19.90
CA LYS A 18 8.59 -22.96 -19.44
C LYS A 18 8.35 -22.40 -18.03
N ALA A 19 9.33 -22.50 -17.13
CA ALA A 19 9.28 -21.90 -15.80
C ALA A 19 9.25 -20.36 -15.85
N MET A 20 10.05 -19.74 -16.73
CA MET A 20 10.02 -18.29 -16.94
C MET A 20 8.70 -17.83 -17.56
N GLN A 21 8.15 -18.55 -18.53
CA GLN A 21 6.84 -18.24 -19.10
C GLN A 21 5.72 -18.37 -18.06
N ALA A 22 5.76 -19.41 -17.22
CA ALA A 22 4.81 -19.58 -16.12
C ALA A 22 4.93 -18.46 -15.07
N ALA A 23 6.13 -17.95 -14.82
CA ALA A 23 6.34 -16.78 -13.97
C ALA A 23 5.83 -15.48 -14.64
N ALA A 24 6.07 -15.32 -15.94
CA ALA A 24 5.61 -14.17 -16.73
C ALA A 24 4.08 -14.09 -16.78
N GLN A 25 3.38 -15.22 -16.84
CA GLN A 25 1.91 -15.26 -16.78
C GLN A 25 1.34 -14.71 -15.46
N LYS A 26 2.11 -14.72 -14.36
CA LYS A 26 1.69 -14.19 -13.06
C LYS A 26 1.93 -12.68 -12.91
N VAL A 27 2.73 -12.08 -13.80
CA VAL A 27 3.02 -10.64 -13.77
C VAL A 27 1.75 -9.77 -13.76
N PRO A 28 0.74 -9.97 -14.64
CA PRO A 28 -0.46 -9.14 -14.60
C PRO A 28 -1.29 -9.32 -13.31
N GLU A 29 -1.31 -10.51 -12.72
CA GLU A 29 -1.95 -10.75 -11.42
C GLU A 29 -1.23 -9.99 -10.30
N LEU A 30 0.11 -10.01 -10.32
CA LEU A 30 0.94 -9.29 -9.36
C LEU A 30 0.78 -7.77 -9.52
N GLU A 31 0.75 -7.26 -10.75
CA GLU A 31 0.49 -5.85 -11.04
C GLU A 31 -0.90 -5.41 -10.54
N ALA A 32 -1.93 -6.22 -10.77
CA ALA A 32 -3.28 -5.94 -10.24
C ALA A 32 -3.30 -5.94 -8.70
N ARG A 33 -2.56 -6.85 -8.05
CA ARG A 33 -2.42 -6.88 -6.59
C ARG A 33 -1.68 -5.64 -6.07
N ILE A 34 -0.62 -5.22 -6.75
CA ILE A 34 0.13 -4.00 -6.41
C ILE A 34 -0.79 -2.78 -6.55
N ALA A 35 -1.49 -2.61 -7.67
CA ALA A 35 -2.42 -1.51 -7.87
C ALA A 35 -3.54 -1.48 -6.81
N LYS A 36 -4.04 -2.65 -6.39
CA LYS A 36 -5.01 -2.76 -5.30
C LYS A 36 -4.42 -2.33 -3.95
N LEU A 37 -3.17 -2.71 -3.65
CA LEU A 37 -2.47 -2.30 -2.44
C LEU A 37 -2.14 -0.80 -2.46
N GLU A 38 -1.69 -0.26 -3.59
CA GLU A 38 -1.45 1.17 -3.78
C GLU A 38 -2.74 1.97 -3.64
N ALA A 39 -3.85 1.49 -4.20
CA ALA A 39 -5.16 2.11 -3.99
C ALA A 39 -5.61 2.02 -2.53
N ALA A 40 -5.36 0.92 -1.83
CA ALA A 40 -5.65 0.81 -0.40
C ALA A 40 -4.76 1.74 0.45
N LEU A 41 -3.50 1.91 0.06
CA LEU A 41 -2.57 2.83 0.71
C LEU A 41 -2.97 4.29 0.48
N ALA A 42 -3.28 4.65 -0.76
CA ALA A 42 -3.78 5.98 -1.15
C ALA A 42 -5.11 6.31 -0.48
N ASN A 43 -5.98 5.31 -0.26
CA ASN A 43 -7.27 5.48 0.41
C ASN A 43 -7.21 5.30 1.94
N GLY A 44 -6.04 5.07 2.54
CA GLY A 44 -5.91 5.15 4.01
C GLY A 44 -5.17 4.03 4.73
N ALA A 45 -4.38 3.16 4.08
CA ALA A 45 -3.39 2.37 4.83
C ALA A 45 -2.17 3.23 5.28
N ALA A 46 -2.04 4.45 4.74
CA ALA A 46 -1.27 5.56 5.31
C ALA A 46 -2.19 6.54 6.08
N GLY A 47 -3.40 6.11 6.40
CA GLY A 47 -4.34 6.85 7.21
C GLY A 47 -3.94 6.79 8.67
N ASN A 48 -4.35 7.80 9.41
CA ASN A 48 -4.31 7.79 10.86
C ASN A 48 -4.96 6.48 11.35
N VAL A 49 -4.18 5.59 11.94
CA VAL A 49 -4.64 4.34 12.58
C VAL A 49 -4.55 4.52 14.09
N CYS A 50 -5.46 3.93 14.84
CA CYS A 50 -5.43 4.09 16.30
C CYS A 50 -4.10 3.60 16.89
N ASP A 51 -3.41 4.46 17.64
CA ASP A 51 -2.13 4.14 18.29
C ASP A 51 -2.25 3.02 19.35
N HIS A 52 -3.49 2.70 19.77
CA HIS A 52 -3.78 1.71 20.82
C HIS A 52 -4.13 0.34 20.26
N CYS A 53 -5.00 0.28 19.25
CA CYS A 53 -5.55 -0.98 18.73
C CYS A 53 -5.26 -1.21 17.23
N ALA A 54 -4.52 -0.30 16.58
CA ALA A 54 -4.21 -0.32 15.16
C ALA A 54 -5.45 -0.35 14.23
N SER A 55 -6.64 -0.03 14.76
CA SER A 55 -7.84 0.04 13.95
C SER A 55 -7.79 1.24 13.00
N PRO A 56 -8.22 1.06 11.73
CA PRO A 56 -8.40 2.16 10.78
C PRO A 56 -9.69 2.96 11.03
N ARG A 57 -10.54 2.54 11.97
CA ARG A 57 -11.81 3.20 12.27
C ARG A 57 -11.61 4.37 13.22
N LEU A 58 -11.34 5.52 12.63
CA LEU A 58 -11.11 6.77 13.34
C LEU A 58 -12.13 7.83 12.92
N THR A 59 -12.89 8.33 13.89
CA THR A 59 -13.81 9.46 13.71
C THR A 59 -13.15 10.74 14.24
N ARG A 60 -13.02 11.75 13.38
CA ARG A 60 -12.40 13.04 13.76
C ARG A 60 -13.31 13.78 14.75
N THR A 61 -12.79 14.09 15.93
CA THR A 61 -13.54 14.80 16.99
C THR A 61 -13.16 16.28 17.07
N GLY A 62 -11.96 16.66 16.63
CA GLY A 62 -11.55 18.06 16.64
C GLY A 62 -10.08 18.28 16.26
N SER A 63 -9.56 19.44 16.65
CA SER A 63 -8.14 19.79 16.50
C SER A 63 -7.67 20.66 17.66
N ARG A 64 -6.40 20.52 18.04
CA ARG A 64 -5.72 21.34 19.05
C ARG A 64 -4.37 21.81 18.54
N ASN A 65 -3.80 22.83 19.17
CA ASN A 65 -2.40 23.19 18.90
C ASN A 65 -1.48 22.06 19.40
N SER A 66 -0.45 21.74 18.62
CA SER A 66 0.52 20.73 19.04
C SER A 66 1.29 21.23 20.25
N ARG A 67 1.46 20.35 21.24
CA ARG A 67 2.30 20.63 22.40
C ARG A 67 3.80 20.51 22.06
N LYS A 68 4.14 19.68 21.06
CA LYS A 68 5.52 19.38 20.68
C LYS A 68 6.06 20.33 19.62
N LEU A 69 5.20 20.83 18.74
CA LEU A 69 5.57 21.64 17.59
C LEU A 69 4.83 22.99 17.62
N PRO A 70 5.49 24.08 18.01
CA PRO A 70 4.89 25.42 17.98
C PRO A 70 4.42 25.77 16.57
N GLY A 71 3.15 26.19 16.44
CA GLY A 71 2.56 26.54 15.15
C GLY A 71 1.96 25.37 14.36
N ALA A 72 2.17 24.12 14.78
CA ALA A 72 1.50 22.96 14.18
C ALA A 72 0.16 22.66 14.88
N LYS A 73 -0.82 22.12 14.14
CA LYS A 73 -2.08 21.63 14.70
C LYS A 73 -2.09 20.10 14.72
N GLU A 74 -2.55 19.53 15.81
CA GLU A 74 -2.86 18.11 15.94
C GLU A 74 -4.37 17.92 15.70
N ALA A 75 -4.75 17.02 14.80
CA ALA A 75 -6.11 16.51 14.75
C ALA A 75 -6.28 15.39 15.75
N ILE A 76 -7.40 15.44 16.48
CA ILE A 76 -7.79 14.41 17.42
C ILE A 76 -8.85 13.54 16.75
N PHE A 77 -8.64 12.25 16.85
CA PHE A 77 -9.54 11.22 16.35
C PHE A 77 -9.92 10.30 17.50
N LYS A 78 -11.18 9.87 17.52
CA LYS A 78 -11.66 8.82 18.39
C LYS A 78 -11.71 7.50 17.63
N CYS A 79 -11.15 6.45 18.20
CA CYS A 79 -11.28 5.12 17.65
C CYS A 79 -12.67 4.55 17.99
N ASP A 80 -13.36 4.03 16.98
CA ASP A 80 -14.69 3.43 17.19
C ASP A 80 -14.60 2.03 17.81
N ASP A 81 -13.45 1.36 17.70
CA ASP A 81 -13.28 0.00 18.20
C ASP A 81 -12.79 -0.04 19.67
N CYS A 82 -11.79 0.76 20.05
CA CYS A 82 -11.29 0.79 21.43
C CYS A 82 -11.81 1.99 22.25
N GLY A 83 -12.41 3.00 21.61
CA GLY A 83 -12.93 4.19 22.27
C GLY A 83 -11.88 5.24 22.64
N ASP A 84 -10.59 4.93 22.51
CA ASP A 84 -9.49 5.83 22.84
C ASP A 84 -9.29 6.94 21.81
N LEU A 85 -8.61 8.01 22.24
CA LEU A 85 -8.28 9.16 21.41
C LEU A 85 -6.85 9.06 20.88
N SER A 86 -6.69 9.12 19.56
CA SER A 86 -5.39 9.23 18.89
C SER A 86 -5.22 10.62 18.29
N ALA A 87 -3.99 11.14 18.30
CA ALA A 87 -3.69 12.50 17.86
C ALA A 87 -2.59 12.50 16.78
N PHE A 88 -2.89 13.11 15.64
CA PHE A 88 -1.97 13.14 14.49
C PHE A 88 -1.65 14.58 14.11
N THR A 89 -0.38 14.86 13.86
CA THR A 89 0.06 16.17 13.41
C THR A 89 -0.39 16.39 11.97
N ILE A 90 -1.19 17.43 11.74
CA ILE A 90 -1.56 17.85 10.38
C ILE A 90 -0.52 18.88 9.94
N PRO A 91 0.18 18.68 8.80
CA PRO A 91 1.02 19.71 8.25
C PRO A 91 0.16 20.95 7.93
N ALA A 92 0.68 22.14 8.24
CA ALA A 92 -0.02 23.38 7.92
C ALA A 92 -0.29 23.45 6.40
N PRO A 93 -1.48 23.91 5.97
CA PRO A 93 -1.69 24.21 4.55
C PRO A 93 -0.66 25.26 4.13
N ARG A 94 0.07 24.98 3.05
CA ARG A 94 1.02 25.91 2.43
C ARG A 94 0.29 27.05 1.74
#